data_AF-F1ZDN9-F1
#
_entry.id   AF-F1ZDN9-F1
#
_cell.length_a   1.000
_cell.length_b   1.000
_cell.length_c   1.000
_cell.angle_alpha   90.00
_cell.angle_beta   90.00
_cell.angle_gamma   90.00
#
_symmetry.space_group_name_H-M   'P 1'
#
loop_
_entity.id
_entity.type
_entity.pdbx_description
1 polymer ?
#
loop_
_entity_poly.entity_id
_entity_poly.type
_entity_poly.pdbx_seq_one_letter_code
_entity_poly.pdbx_strand_id
1 'polypeptide(L)'
;MTTARAPFLVLATLPAPLQARLDALRRAHYPVEHNRSPAHLTLFHAVPGMVAAELADLLAMLTGSMPPPRARFGGVVDLGSGTGVGVASPELADLRETIAERFHGLLSGGDAVPPRFHVTVQNKVERPRARALQRDLPVLWQPCDAQIPGIAIHRVVDGQWQPAGSWRFRGR
;
A
#
# COMPACT_ATOMS: atom_id res chain seq x y z
N MET A 1 -20.10 13.15 8.63
CA MET A 1 -18.78 13.69 8.99
C MET A 1 -18.40 14.75 7.97
N THR A 2 -17.85 15.89 8.38
CA THR A 2 -17.35 16.87 7.41
C THR A 2 -16.17 16.25 6.64
N THR A 3 -16.14 16.42 5.32
CA THR A 3 -15.10 15.87 4.43
C THR A 3 -13.68 16.23 4.89
N ALA A 4 -13.52 17.37 5.58
CA ALA A 4 -12.27 17.85 6.17
C ALA A 4 -11.64 16.87 7.19
N ARG A 5 -12.43 16.05 7.90
CA ARG A 5 -11.92 15.11 8.92
C ARG A 5 -11.77 13.67 8.44
N ALA A 6 -12.18 13.36 7.22
CA ALA A 6 -12.06 12.02 6.67
C ALA A 6 -10.58 11.58 6.60
N PRO A 7 -10.26 10.33 6.97
CA PRO A 7 -8.89 9.84 7.03
C PRO A 7 -8.28 9.68 5.64
N PHE A 8 -6.95 9.68 5.58
CA PHE A 8 -6.17 9.43 4.38
C PHE A 8 -5.56 8.04 4.37
N LEU A 9 -5.77 7.36 3.27
CA LEU A 9 -5.01 6.20 2.86
C LEU A 9 -3.75 6.66 2.14
N VAL A 10 -2.58 6.17 2.57
CA VAL A 10 -1.29 6.49 1.97
C VAL A 10 -0.74 5.24 1.29
N LEU A 11 -0.47 5.34 -0.01
CA LEU A 11 -0.07 4.23 -0.87
C LEU A 11 1.28 4.50 -1.51
N ALA A 12 2.13 3.50 -1.56
CA ALA A 12 3.22 3.46 -2.53
C ALA A 12 2.63 3.14 -3.92
N THR A 13 2.96 3.97 -4.90
CA THR A 13 2.58 3.72 -6.30
C THR A 13 3.44 2.61 -6.89
N LEU A 14 2.96 1.96 -7.95
CA LEU A 14 3.65 0.85 -8.60
C LEU A 14 3.97 1.19 -10.07
N PRO A 15 5.08 0.71 -10.65
CA PRO A 15 5.32 0.82 -12.08
C PRO A 15 4.19 0.16 -12.88
N ALA A 16 3.79 0.77 -14.00
CA ALA A 16 2.62 0.32 -14.77
C ALA A 16 2.64 -1.18 -15.16
N PRO A 17 3.76 -1.78 -15.61
CA PRO A 17 3.79 -3.21 -15.91
C PRO A 17 3.56 -4.08 -14.67
N LEU A 18 4.07 -3.65 -13.51
CA LEU A 18 3.92 -4.36 -12.25
C LEU A 18 2.48 -4.24 -11.73
N GLN A 19 1.91 -3.04 -11.78
CA GLN A 19 0.51 -2.77 -11.46
C GLN A 19 -0.43 -3.69 -12.26
N ALA A 20 -0.24 -3.78 -13.58
CA ALA A 20 -1.08 -4.61 -14.45
C ALA A 20 -1.03 -6.11 -14.09
N ARG A 21 0.17 -6.63 -13.77
CA ARG A 21 0.36 -8.02 -13.32
C ARG A 21 -0.37 -8.30 -11.99
N LEU A 22 -0.23 -7.41 -11.01
CA LEU A 22 -0.88 -7.55 -9.70
C LEU A 22 -2.41 -7.37 -9.80
N ASP A 23 -2.88 -6.46 -10.65
CA ASP A 23 -4.31 -6.31 -10.93
C ASP A 23 -4.89 -7.56 -11.58
N ALA A 24 -4.15 -8.20 -12.49
CA ALA A 24 -4.57 -9.46 -13.10
C ALA A 24 -4.72 -10.58 -12.06
N LEU A 25 -3.76 -10.73 -11.14
CA LEU A 25 -3.86 -11.67 -10.03
C LEU A 25 -5.09 -11.39 -9.16
N ARG A 26 -5.35 -10.12 -8.81
CA ARG A 26 -6.54 -9.74 -8.03
C ARG A 26 -7.83 -10.06 -8.77
N ARG A 27 -7.94 -9.73 -10.07
CA ARG A 27 -9.13 -10.05 -10.86
C ARG A 27 -9.39 -11.56 -10.92
N ALA A 28 -8.34 -12.38 -10.98
CA ALA A 28 -8.46 -13.83 -11.04
C ALA A 28 -8.87 -14.47 -9.70
N HIS A 29 -8.49 -13.89 -8.56
CA HIS A 29 -8.58 -14.58 -7.26
C HIS A 29 -9.36 -13.86 -6.15
N TYR A 30 -9.52 -12.54 -6.24
CA TYR A 30 -10.27 -11.76 -5.26
C TYR A 30 -11.78 -11.93 -5.53
N PRO A 31 -12.64 -12.14 -4.51
CA PRO A 31 -14.08 -12.17 -4.70
C PRO A 31 -14.59 -10.92 -5.43
N VAL A 32 -15.34 -11.11 -6.53
CA VAL A 32 -15.72 -10.04 -7.46
C VAL A 32 -16.56 -8.95 -6.76
N GLU A 33 -17.42 -9.35 -5.82
CA GLU A 33 -18.26 -8.50 -4.99
C GLU A 33 -17.47 -7.59 -4.02
N HIS A 34 -16.21 -7.92 -3.77
CA HIS A 34 -15.32 -7.21 -2.84
C HIS A 34 -14.11 -6.56 -3.51
N ASN A 35 -13.81 -6.89 -4.77
CA ASN A 35 -12.68 -6.34 -5.50
C ASN A 35 -12.98 -4.95 -6.07
N ARG A 36 -12.99 -3.93 -5.19
CA ARG A 36 -13.40 -2.55 -5.51
C ARG A 36 -12.23 -1.58 -5.75
N SER A 37 -10.99 -2.05 -5.59
CA SER A 37 -9.79 -1.23 -5.72
C SER A 37 -8.73 -1.95 -6.57
N PRO A 38 -7.88 -1.20 -7.30
CA PRO A 38 -6.67 -1.75 -7.90
C PRO A 38 -5.78 -2.44 -6.85
N ALA A 39 -4.81 -3.22 -7.31
CA ALA A 39 -3.69 -3.66 -6.49
C ALA A 39 -2.95 -2.44 -5.94
N HIS A 40 -2.55 -2.48 -4.67
CA HIS A 40 -1.92 -1.37 -4.01
C HIS A 40 -0.99 -1.86 -2.91
N LEU A 41 0.02 -1.04 -2.62
CA LEU A 41 0.94 -1.23 -1.52
C LEU A 41 0.67 -0.14 -0.47
N THR A 42 0.05 -0.52 0.65
CA THR A 42 -0.34 0.42 1.71
C THR A 42 0.82 0.74 2.64
N LEU A 43 1.03 2.03 2.90
CA LEU A 43 1.94 2.53 3.95
C LEU A 43 1.18 2.85 5.24
N PHE A 44 0.02 3.48 5.11
CA PHE A 44 -0.89 3.84 6.19
C PHE A 44 -2.34 3.70 5.73
N HIS A 45 -3.22 3.16 6.57
CA HIS A 45 -4.62 2.89 6.26
C HIS A 45 -5.53 4.10 6.56
N ALA A 46 -5.20 4.89 7.58
CA ALA A 46 -6.06 5.94 8.10
C ALA A 46 -5.30 7.06 8.83
N VAL A 47 -4.45 7.80 8.11
CA VAL A 47 -3.83 9.02 8.67
C VAL A 47 -4.92 10.07 8.94
N PRO A 48 -4.96 10.73 10.12
CA PRO A 48 -6.01 11.69 10.46
C PRO A 48 -6.16 12.83 9.45
N GLY A 49 -7.39 13.15 9.07
CA GLY A 49 -7.66 14.19 8.05
C GLY A 49 -7.17 15.60 8.42
N MET A 50 -7.02 15.89 9.72
CA MET A 50 -6.59 17.21 10.21
C MET A 50 -5.12 17.54 9.90
N VAL A 51 -4.28 16.53 9.63
CA VAL A 51 -2.86 16.73 9.30
C VAL A 51 -2.58 16.75 7.79
N ALA A 52 -3.62 16.93 6.95
CA ALA A 52 -3.52 16.81 5.49
C ALA A 52 -2.42 17.68 4.87
N ALA A 53 -2.38 18.96 5.24
CA ALA A 53 -1.42 19.91 4.70
C ALA A 53 0.01 19.55 5.10
N GLU A 54 0.21 19.25 6.38
CA GLU A 54 1.51 18.85 6.91
C GLU A 54 2.01 17.52 6.31
N LEU A 55 1.11 16.55 6.10
CA LEU A 55 1.43 15.30 5.40
C LEU A 55 1.85 15.57 3.96
N ALA A 56 1.15 16.45 3.24
CA ALA A 56 1.48 16.82 1.87
C ALA A 56 2.86 17.49 1.77
N ASP A 57 3.18 18.42 2.67
CA ASP A 57 4.47 19.10 2.72
C ASP A 57 5.61 18.14 3.04
N LEU A 58 5.40 17.25 4.03
CA LEU A 58 6.37 16.20 4.37
C LEU A 58 6.63 15.27 3.19
N LEU A 59 5.58 14.78 2.51
CA LEU A 59 5.72 13.92 1.34
C LEU A 59 6.45 14.64 0.19
N ALA A 60 6.17 15.92 -0.03
CA ALA A 60 6.87 16.72 -1.04
C ALA A 60 8.37 16.84 -0.74
N MET A 61 8.73 17.09 0.52
CA MET A 61 10.12 17.18 0.96
C MET A 61 10.84 15.83 0.80
N LEU A 62 10.28 14.75 1.36
CA LEU A 62 10.89 13.41 1.34
C LEU A 62 11.04 12.88 -0.08
N THR A 63 9.99 12.94 -0.90
CA THR A 63 10.07 12.45 -2.29
C THR A 63 10.93 13.35 -3.18
N GLY A 64 11.09 14.63 -2.84
CA GLY A 64 11.98 15.54 -3.55
C GLY A 64 13.46 15.25 -3.31
N SER A 65 13.83 14.74 -2.13
CA SER A 65 15.22 14.48 -1.74
C SER A 65 15.65 13.03 -1.93
N MET A 66 14.72 12.07 -1.96
CA MET A 66 15.03 10.65 -2.08
C MET A 66 14.92 10.13 -3.52
N PRO A 67 15.84 9.25 -3.98
CA PRO A 67 15.63 8.48 -5.19
C PRO A 67 14.48 7.48 -5.02
N PRO A 68 13.90 6.95 -6.13
CA PRO A 68 12.87 5.92 -6.06
C PRO A 68 13.31 4.68 -5.25
N PRO A 69 12.61 4.33 -4.15
CA PRO A 69 12.96 3.18 -3.33
C PRO A 69 12.99 1.87 -4.11
N ARG A 70 14.02 1.05 -3.89
CA ARG A 70 14.12 -0.31 -4.42
C ARG A 70 13.24 -1.24 -3.59
N ALA A 71 12.47 -2.08 -4.28
CA ALA A 71 11.58 -3.03 -3.67
C ALA A 71 11.67 -4.40 -4.34
N ARG A 72 11.78 -5.45 -3.51
CA ARG A 72 11.65 -6.85 -3.92
C ARG A 72 10.19 -7.27 -3.71
N PHE A 73 9.50 -7.60 -4.80
CA PHE A 73 8.18 -8.22 -4.75
C PHE A 73 8.37 -9.74 -4.73
N GLY A 74 8.37 -10.28 -3.51
CA GLY A 74 8.78 -11.64 -3.20
C GLY A 74 7.64 -12.66 -3.26
N GLY A 75 7.62 -13.54 -2.27
CA GLY A 75 6.70 -14.67 -2.20
C GLY A 75 5.43 -14.42 -1.39
N VAL A 76 4.82 -15.51 -0.96
CA VAL A 76 3.50 -15.55 -0.35
C VAL A 76 3.48 -14.89 1.04
N VAL A 77 2.46 -14.07 1.28
CA VAL A 77 2.08 -13.60 2.62
C VAL A 77 0.71 -14.16 2.97
N ASP A 78 0.64 -14.86 4.09
CA ASP A 78 -0.62 -15.33 4.67
C ASP A 78 -1.31 -14.20 5.42
N LEU A 79 -2.50 -13.81 4.96
CA LEU A 79 -3.31 -12.76 5.59
C LEU A 79 -4.43 -13.35 6.47
N GLY A 80 -4.35 -14.65 6.76
CA GLY A 80 -5.39 -15.40 7.48
C GLY A 80 -6.58 -15.72 6.57
N SER A 81 -7.39 -14.72 6.27
CA SER A 81 -8.55 -14.81 5.35
C SER A 81 -8.20 -14.40 3.91
N GLY A 82 -6.92 -14.46 3.56
CA GLY A 82 -6.42 -13.98 2.29
C GLY A 82 -4.96 -14.32 2.01
N THR A 83 -4.50 -13.82 0.88
CA THR A 83 -3.16 -14.06 0.33
C THR A 83 -2.62 -12.77 -0.26
N GLY A 84 -1.36 -12.45 0.01
CA GLY A 84 -0.65 -11.32 -0.57
C GLY A 84 0.68 -11.72 -1.20
N VAL A 85 1.21 -10.82 -2.02
CA VAL A 85 2.61 -10.82 -2.43
C VAL A 85 3.38 -9.97 -1.44
N GLY A 86 4.38 -10.54 -0.78
CA GLY A 86 5.24 -9.83 0.17
C GLY A 86 6.16 -8.85 -0.54
N VAL A 87 6.40 -7.70 0.07
CA VAL A 87 7.28 -6.66 -0.47
C VAL A 87 8.36 -6.35 0.57
N ALA A 88 9.62 -6.42 0.17
CA ALA A 88 10.74 -5.98 0.99
C ALA A 88 11.34 -4.72 0.38
N SER A 89 11.39 -3.64 1.14
CA SER A 89 11.99 -2.37 0.74
C SER A 89 12.44 -1.63 2.01
N PRO A 90 13.72 -1.73 2.40
CA PRO A 90 14.25 -1.02 3.56
C PRO A 90 14.04 0.50 3.45
N GLU A 91 14.36 1.07 2.29
CA GLU A 91 14.22 2.51 2.01
C GLU A 91 12.76 3.00 2.16
N LEU A 92 11.77 2.17 1.77
CA LEU A 92 10.36 2.49 1.97
C LEU A 92 9.93 2.34 3.44
N ALA A 93 10.56 1.43 4.19
CA ALA A 93 10.32 1.25 5.62
C ALA A 93 10.84 2.48 6.39
N ASP A 94 12.05 2.95 6.08
CA ASP A 94 12.65 4.15 6.68
C ASP A 94 11.81 5.40 6.39
N LEU A 95 11.34 5.56 5.15
CA LEU A 95 10.42 6.65 4.79
C LEU A 95 9.13 6.58 5.60
N ARG A 96 8.56 5.38 5.75
CA ARG A 96 7.34 5.19 6.54
C ARG A 96 7.58 5.51 8.02
N GLU A 97 8.70 5.07 8.58
CA GLU A 97 9.09 5.36 9.97
C GLU A 97 9.22 6.87 10.19
N THR A 98 9.90 7.58 9.30
CA THR A 98 10.01 9.06 9.33
C THR A 98 8.62 9.73 9.38
N ILE A 99 7.67 9.25 8.57
CA ILE A 99 6.29 9.75 8.58
C ILE A 99 5.59 9.40 9.91
N ALA A 100 5.79 8.18 10.40
CA ALA A 100 5.16 7.71 11.64
C ALA A 100 5.66 8.48 12.88
N GLU A 101 6.95 8.80 12.93
CA GLU A 101 7.55 9.64 13.96
C GLU A 101 6.99 11.06 13.91
N ARG A 102 6.86 11.65 12.70
CA ARG A 102 6.31 13.00 12.55
C ARG A 102 4.88 13.11 13.09
N PHE A 103 4.08 12.06 12.90
CA PHE A 103 2.70 12.00 13.36
C PHE A 103 2.50 11.11 14.59
N HIS A 104 3.54 10.96 15.41
CA HIS A 104 3.48 10.18 16.63
C HIS A 104 2.33 10.65 17.54
N GLY A 105 1.61 9.70 18.15
CA GLY A 105 0.43 9.98 18.98
C GLY A 105 -0.84 10.33 18.20
N LEU A 106 -0.75 10.61 16.89
CA LEU A 106 -1.92 10.85 16.03
C LEU A 106 -2.32 9.62 15.21
N LEU A 107 -1.37 8.73 14.92
CA LEU A 107 -1.63 7.46 14.24
C LEU A 107 -2.32 6.46 15.17
N SER A 108 -3.24 5.67 14.62
CA SER A 108 -4.04 4.71 15.39
C SER A 108 -3.90 3.28 14.89
N GLY A 109 -4.05 2.31 15.81
CA GLY A 109 -4.10 0.88 15.47
C GLY A 109 -2.87 0.41 14.70
N GLY A 110 -3.10 -0.31 13.59
CA GLY A 110 -2.04 -0.87 12.75
C GLY A 110 -1.13 0.16 12.07
N ASP A 111 -1.51 1.43 12.05
CA ASP A 111 -0.68 2.50 11.47
C ASP A 111 0.39 2.99 12.44
N ALA A 112 0.25 2.76 13.75
CA ALA A 112 1.26 3.11 14.75
C ALA A 112 2.43 2.12 14.80
N VAL A 113 2.32 0.95 14.16
CA VAL A 113 3.32 -0.13 14.20
C VAL A 113 3.86 -0.38 12.78
N PRO A 114 5.17 -0.66 12.62
CA PRO A 114 5.71 -1.04 11.31
C PRO A 114 5.00 -2.25 10.69
N PRO A 115 4.45 -2.14 9.45
CA PRO A 115 3.74 -3.22 8.80
C PRO A 115 4.71 -4.16 8.11
N ARG A 116 4.24 -5.39 7.87
CA ARG A 116 4.80 -6.22 6.80
C ARG A 116 4.20 -5.76 5.47
N PHE A 117 5.01 -5.08 4.66
CA PHE A 117 4.57 -4.62 3.34
C PHE A 117 4.15 -5.78 2.46
N HIS A 118 2.99 -5.62 1.85
CA HIS A 118 2.42 -6.59 0.93
C HIS A 118 1.44 -5.93 -0.03
N VAL A 119 1.22 -6.58 -1.17
CA VAL A 119 0.10 -6.30 -2.07
C VAL A 119 -0.91 -7.41 -1.92
N THR A 120 -2.13 -7.10 -1.49
CA THR A 120 -3.19 -8.10 -1.34
C THR A 120 -3.65 -8.62 -2.69
N VAL A 121 -3.59 -9.94 -2.89
CA VAL A 121 -4.13 -10.64 -4.08
C VAL A 121 -5.54 -11.15 -3.82
N GLN A 122 -5.81 -11.61 -2.60
CA GLN A 122 -7.10 -12.14 -2.17
C GLN A 122 -7.31 -11.80 -0.70
N ASN A 123 -8.54 -11.47 -0.29
CA ASN A 123 -8.93 -11.36 1.11
C ASN A 123 -10.44 -11.60 1.25
N LYS A 124 -10.94 -11.71 2.49
CA LYS A 124 -12.35 -11.98 2.80
C LYS A 124 -12.84 -13.31 2.21
N VAL A 125 -11.98 -14.32 2.23
CA VAL A 125 -12.35 -15.69 1.84
C VAL A 125 -12.19 -16.65 3.01
N GLU A 126 -12.89 -17.76 2.93
CA GLU A 126 -12.71 -18.87 3.86
C GLU A 126 -11.26 -19.37 3.86
N ARG A 127 -10.78 -19.77 5.05
CA ARG A 127 -9.39 -20.16 5.27
C ARG A 127 -8.89 -21.24 4.28
N PRO A 128 -9.64 -22.30 3.94
CA PRO A 128 -9.20 -23.28 2.95
C PRO A 128 -8.94 -22.69 1.56
N ARG A 129 -9.72 -21.69 1.14
CA ARG A 129 -9.54 -21.00 -0.15
C ARG A 129 -8.30 -20.12 -0.15
N ALA A 130 -8.04 -19.41 0.95
CA ALA A 130 -6.79 -18.68 1.12
C ALA A 130 -5.58 -19.62 1.04
N ARG A 131 -5.62 -20.75 1.76
CA ARG A 131 -4.54 -21.76 1.72
C ARG A 131 -4.32 -22.37 0.34
N ALA A 132 -5.39 -22.58 -0.45
CA ALA A 132 -5.26 -23.03 -1.82
C ALA A 132 -4.44 -22.04 -2.66
N LEU A 133 -4.83 -20.76 -2.66
CA LEU A 133 -4.07 -19.74 -3.39
C LEU A 133 -2.64 -19.56 -2.85
N GLN A 134 -2.42 -19.70 -1.55
CA GLN A 134 -1.07 -19.65 -0.96
C GLN A 134 -0.15 -20.73 -1.53
N ARG A 135 -0.67 -21.93 -1.84
CA ARG A 135 0.12 -23.00 -2.48
C ARG A 135 0.38 -22.74 -3.96
N ASP A 136 -0.59 -22.13 -4.65
CA ASP A 136 -0.52 -21.93 -6.11
C ASP A 136 0.25 -20.66 -6.48
N LEU A 137 0.27 -19.65 -5.61
CA LEU A 137 0.88 -18.34 -5.90
C LEU A 137 2.36 -18.42 -6.34
N PRO A 138 3.23 -19.30 -5.81
CA PRO A 138 4.61 -19.43 -6.31
C PRO A 138 4.72 -19.80 -7.80
N VAL A 139 3.69 -20.45 -8.37
CA VAL A 139 3.62 -20.76 -9.81
C VAL A 139 3.07 -19.56 -10.60
N LEU A 140 2.11 -18.85 -10.02
CA LEU A 140 1.41 -17.72 -10.64
C LEU A 140 2.20 -16.40 -10.56
N TRP A 141 3.16 -16.31 -9.63
CA TRP A 141 3.94 -15.11 -9.36
C TRP A 141 5.43 -15.42 -9.39
N GLN A 142 6.10 -14.88 -10.41
CA GLN A 142 7.57 -14.83 -10.44
C GLN A 142 8.06 -13.60 -9.66
N PRO A 143 8.87 -13.78 -8.61
CA PRO A 143 9.44 -12.68 -7.86
C PRO A 143 10.26 -11.74 -8.74
N CYS A 144 10.15 -10.43 -8.49
CA CYS A 144 10.84 -9.43 -9.27
C CYS A 144 11.25 -8.23 -8.43
N ASP A 145 12.26 -7.51 -8.92
CA ASP A 145 12.68 -6.22 -8.38
C ASP A 145 12.01 -5.10 -9.16
N ALA A 146 11.66 -4.03 -8.45
CA ALA A 146 11.12 -2.82 -9.04
C ALA A 146 11.50 -1.60 -8.19
N GLN A 147 11.48 -0.43 -8.80
CA GLN A 147 11.54 0.84 -8.08
C GLN A 147 10.13 1.34 -7.80
N ILE A 148 9.91 1.94 -6.63
CA ILE A 148 8.66 2.60 -6.25
C ILE A 148 8.70 4.03 -6.81
N PRO A 149 7.88 4.39 -7.82
CA PRO A 149 8.01 5.67 -8.53
C PRO A 149 7.48 6.88 -7.73
N GLY A 150 6.69 6.65 -6.68
CA GLY A 150 6.10 7.73 -5.90
C GLY A 150 5.13 7.26 -4.83
N ILE A 151 4.60 8.22 -4.10
CA ILE A 151 3.56 8.06 -3.08
C ILE A 151 2.26 8.72 -3.56
N ALA A 152 1.11 8.14 -3.24
CA ALA A 152 -0.19 8.72 -3.49
C ALA A 152 -1.04 8.70 -2.22
N ILE A 153 -1.86 9.73 -2.04
CA ILE A 153 -2.84 9.79 -0.95
C ILE A 153 -4.26 9.80 -1.52
N HIS A 154 -5.14 9.10 -0.82
CA HIS A 154 -6.57 9.07 -1.09
C HIS A 154 -7.33 9.41 0.18
N ARG A 155 -8.30 10.30 0.09
CA ARG A 155 -9.25 10.54 1.17
C ARG A 155 -10.29 9.42 1.14
N VAL A 156 -10.58 8.83 2.29
CA VAL A 156 -11.60 7.77 2.40
C VAL A 156 -12.91 8.37 2.89
N VAL A 157 -13.88 8.53 1.98
CA VAL A 157 -15.22 9.09 2.27
C VAL A 157 -16.25 8.02 1.96
N ASP A 158 -17.03 7.59 2.95
CA ASP A 158 -18.07 6.55 2.82
C ASP A 158 -17.55 5.26 2.17
N GLY A 159 -16.30 4.90 2.48
CA GLY A 159 -15.61 3.73 1.93
C GLY A 159 -15.09 3.89 0.49
N GLN A 160 -15.31 5.05 -0.15
CA GLN A 160 -14.77 5.39 -1.47
C GLN A 160 -13.44 6.12 -1.34
N TRP A 161 -12.53 5.85 -2.28
CA TRP A 161 -11.22 6.49 -2.34
C TRP A 161 -11.27 7.67 -3.30
N GLN A 162 -11.06 8.86 -2.77
CA GLN A 162 -10.97 10.08 -3.56
C GLN A 162 -9.50 10.50 -3.67
N PRO A 163 -8.92 10.61 -4.88
CA PRO A 163 -7.55 11.09 -5.04
C PRO A 163 -7.37 12.45 -4.37
N ALA A 164 -6.30 12.61 -3.59
CA ALA A 164 -6.01 13.85 -2.88
C ALA A 164 -4.58 14.38 -3.10
N GLY A 165 -3.69 13.57 -3.66
CA GLY A 165 -2.35 14.01 -4.04
C GLY A 165 -1.46 12.84 -4.48
N SER A 166 -0.42 13.17 -5.24
CA SER A 166 0.63 12.21 -5.59
C SER A 166 1.97 12.92 -5.78
N TRP A 167 3.04 12.30 -5.29
CA TRP A 167 4.40 12.81 -5.32
C TRP A 167 5.33 11.76 -5.88
N ARG A 168 6.10 12.13 -6.91
CA ARG A 168 7.11 11.25 -7.51
C ARG A 168 8.45 11.44 -6.81
N PHE A 169 9.16 10.35 -6.61
CA PHE A 169 10.54 10.40 -6.16
C PHE A 169 11.42 11.07 -7.24
N ARG A 170 12.21 12.06 -6.84
CA ARG A 170 13.03 12.90 -7.73
C ARG A 170 14.44 13.15 -7.21
N GLY A 171 14.78 12.64 -6.03
CA GLY A 171 16.16 12.65 -5.53
C GLY A 171 17.09 11.87 -6.43
N ARG A 172 18.38 12.23 -6.39
CA ARG A 172 19.43 11.61 -7.19
C ARG A 172 20.29 10.69 -6.33
#